data_AF-A0A511AQD1-F1
#
_entry.id   AF-A0A511AQD1-F1
#
_cell.length_a   1.000
_cell.length_b   1.000
_cell.length_c   1.000
_cell.angle_alpha   90.00
_cell.angle_beta   90.00
_cell.angle_gamma   90.00
#
_symmetry.space_group_name_H-M   'P 1'
#
loop_
_entity.id
_entity.type
_entity.pdbx_description
1 polymer ?
#
loop_
_entity_poly.entity_id
_entity_poly.type
_entity_poly.pdbx_seq_one_letter_code
_entity_poly.pdbx_strand_id
1 'polypeptide(L)'
;MAKDTKNAAHLKAKRADDFWGTTLRLVRYMSTRFWGLVATFILVIGATILATLAPYILGKATTEIYRGLQEGQMMREAGEVVDTFPIDFEYIKNILITVAIVYVTQAVFRYFQQYITAHIAQKTVYDMRKDLKEKMSTLSIRYYDTHSNGDIMSRAVNDMDQIANTLQQTLTQFIMSVVQFVTVLIVMFSIIFSLP
;
A
#
# COMPACT_ATOMS: atom_id res chain seq x y z
N MET A 1 -16.43 34.67 -37.39
CA MET A 1 -16.29 34.16 -36.01
C MET A 1 -17.08 32.85 -35.84
N ALA A 2 -16.77 31.82 -36.64
CA ALA A 2 -17.52 30.54 -36.66
C ALA A 2 -16.65 29.38 -37.16
N LYS A 3 -15.37 29.32 -36.75
CA LYS A 3 -14.43 28.27 -37.19
C LYS A 3 -13.91 27.37 -36.07
N ASP A 4 -14.27 27.64 -34.81
CA ASP A 4 -13.76 26.90 -33.64
C ASP A 4 -14.63 25.74 -33.15
N THR A 5 -15.83 25.54 -33.67
CA THR A 5 -16.72 24.48 -33.19
C THR A 5 -16.54 23.13 -33.89
N LYS A 6 -15.74 23.05 -34.97
CA LYS A 6 -15.51 21.79 -35.70
C LYS A 6 -14.35 20.94 -35.17
N ASN A 7 -13.47 21.51 -34.35
CA ASN A 7 -12.30 20.79 -33.82
C ASN A 7 -12.55 20.10 -32.47
N ALA A 8 -13.67 20.38 -31.79
CA ALA A 8 -14.00 19.77 -30.51
C ALA A 8 -14.49 18.31 -30.62
N ALA A 9 -14.85 17.84 -31.83
CA ALA A 9 -15.42 16.50 -32.04
C ALA A 9 -14.38 15.37 -32.23
N HIS A 10 -13.09 15.71 -32.39
CA HIS A 10 -12.04 14.74 -32.72
C HIS A 10 -11.23 14.20 -31.52
N LEU A 11 -11.55 14.63 -30.30
CA LEU A 11 -10.98 14.05 -29.07
C LEU A 11 -12.00 13.14 -28.36
N LYS A 12 -12.74 12.31 -29.12
CA LYS A 12 -13.31 11.10 -28.51
C LYS A 12 -12.13 10.19 -28.19
N ALA A 13 -11.66 10.24 -26.95
CA ALA A 13 -10.70 9.28 -26.42
C ALA A 13 -11.17 7.87 -26.82
N LYS A 14 -10.40 7.23 -27.72
CA LYS A 14 -10.72 5.91 -28.25
C LYS A 14 -10.74 4.95 -27.05
N ARG A 15 -11.93 4.44 -26.71
CA ARG A 15 -12.14 3.51 -25.58
C ARG A 15 -11.26 2.28 -25.84
N ALA A 16 -10.60 1.75 -24.82
CA ALA A 16 -9.82 0.52 -24.97
C ALA A 16 -10.76 -0.62 -25.43
N ASP A 17 -10.47 -1.23 -26.57
CA ASP A 17 -11.33 -2.26 -27.18
C ASP A 17 -11.36 -3.55 -26.32
N ASP A 18 -10.26 -3.86 -25.61
CA ASP A 18 -10.15 -5.01 -24.69
C ASP A 18 -9.33 -4.63 -23.44
N PHE A 19 -9.99 -4.00 -22.46
CA PHE A 19 -9.36 -3.61 -21.20
C PHE A 19 -8.93 -4.84 -20.38
N TRP A 20 -9.84 -5.78 -20.14
CA TRP A 20 -9.59 -6.93 -19.26
C TRP A 20 -8.53 -7.89 -19.81
N GLY A 21 -8.54 -8.19 -21.12
CA GLY A 21 -7.52 -9.04 -21.73
C GLY A 21 -6.13 -8.40 -21.76
N THR A 22 -6.05 -7.06 -21.86
CA THR A 22 -4.77 -6.34 -21.77
C THR A 22 -4.23 -6.35 -20.34
N THR A 23 -5.08 -6.09 -19.34
CA THR A 23 -4.69 -6.14 -17.94
C THR A 23 -4.23 -7.54 -17.54
N LEU A 24 -4.95 -8.59 -17.96
CA LEU A 24 -4.57 -9.98 -17.66
C LEU A 24 -3.22 -10.37 -18.29
N ARG A 25 -2.95 -9.90 -19.51
CA ARG A 25 -1.64 -10.08 -20.15
C ARG A 25 -0.52 -9.43 -19.32
N LEU A 26 -0.72 -8.20 -18.84
CA LEU A 26 0.26 -7.50 -18.01
C LEU A 26 0.45 -8.18 -16.64
N VAL A 27 -0.63 -8.64 -16.01
CA VAL A 27 -0.55 -9.43 -14.77
C VAL A 27 0.24 -10.72 -15.01
N ARG A 28 0.10 -11.36 -16.17
CA ARG A 28 0.88 -12.55 -16.53
C ARG A 28 2.38 -12.27 -16.65
N TYR A 29 2.79 -11.09 -17.13
CA TYR A 29 4.20 -10.69 -17.09
C TYR A 29 4.73 -10.64 -15.64
N MET A 30 3.93 -10.14 -14.70
CA MET A 30 4.30 -10.13 -13.28
C MET A 30 4.24 -11.53 -12.64
N SER A 31 3.29 -12.37 -13.03
CA SER A 31 3.05 -13.69 -12.42
C SER A 31 4.17 -14.70 -12.68
N THR A 32 5.05 -14.45 -13.65
CA THR A 32 6.33 -15.17 -13.79
C THR A 32 7.14 -15.15 -12.50
N ARG A 33 6.91 -14.15 -11.62
CA ARG A 33 7.53 -13.99 -10.31
C ARG A 33 6.59 -14.34 -9.15
N PHE A 34 5.82 -15.42 -9.32
CA PHE A 34 4.78 -15.84 -8.37
C PHE A 34 5.24 -15.85 -6.91
N TRP A 35 6.42 -16.42 -6.62
CA TRP A 35 6.98 -16.47 -5.26
C TRP A 35 7.23 -15.09 -4.65
N GLY A 36 7.73 -14.14 -5.45
CA GLY A 36 7.92 -12.77 -5.00
C GLY A 36 6.60 -12.09 -4.69
N LEU A 37 5.57 -12.31 -5.52
CA LEU A 37 4.23 -11.80 -5.24
C LEU A 37 3.68 -12.39 -3.94
N VAL A 38 3.73 -13.71 -3.75
CA VAL A 38 3.29 -14.37 -2.51
C VAL A 38 4.03 -13.83 -1.28
N ALA A 39 5.34 -13.61 -1.36
CA ALA A 39 6.11 -12.99 -0.29
C ALA A 39 5.62 -11.56 0.01
N THR A 40 5.37 -10.75 -1.02
CA THR A 40 4.75 -9.42 -0.87
C THR A 40 3.39 -9.52 -0.18
N PHE A 41 2.53 -10.47 -0.54
CA PHE A 41 1.23 -10.67 0.11
C PHE A 41 1.39 -10.94 1.62
N ILE A 42 2.25 -11.88 1.99
CA ILE A 42 2.48 -12.24 3.40
C ILE A 42 3.03 -11.03 4.19
N LEU A 43 3.99 -10.31 3.62
CA LEU A 43 4.59 -9.15 4.27
C LEU A 43 3.60 -7.99 4.43
N VAL A 44 2.75 -7.73 3.43
CA VAL A 44 1.66 -6.73 3.53
C VAL A 44 0.71 -7.10 4.66
N ILE A 45 0.22 -8.35 4.69
CA ILE A 45 -0.71 -8.82 5.72
C ILE A 45 -0.09 -8.65 7.12
N GLY A 46 1.14 -9.12 7.31
CA GLY A 46 1.85 -8.98 8.58
C GLY A 46 2.04 -7.52 9.00
N ALA A 47 2.46 -6.65 8.08
CA ALA A 47 2.63 -5.23 8.35
C ALA A 47 1.31 -4.54 8.73
N THR A 48 0.20 -4.88 8.06
CA THR A 48 -1.12 -4.30 8.36
C THR A 48 -1.66 -4.76 9.71
N ILE A 49 -1.47 -6.03 10.07
CA ILE A 49 -1.85 -6.55 11.40
C ILE A 49 -1.06 -5.82 12.49
N LEU A 50 0.26 -5.72 12.35
CA LEU A 50 1.12 -5.01 13.30
C LEU A 50 0.69 -3.54 13.45
N ALA A 51 0.36 -2.88 12.32
CA ALA A 51 -0.11 -1.50 12.32
C ALA A 51 -1.43 -1.31 13.09
N THR A 52 -2.29 -2.33 13.11
CA THR A 52 -3.59 -2.30 13.80
C THR A 52 -3.44 -2.66 15.28
N LEU A 53 -2.50 -3.55 15.62
CA LEU A 53 -2.23 -3.91 17.01
C LEU A 53 -1.64 -2.75 17.81
N ALA A 54 -0.82 -1.89 17.19
CA ALA A 54 -0.18 -0.77 17.89
C ALA A 54 -1.17 0.18 18.60
N PRO A 55 -2.24 0.69 17.94
CA PRO A 55 -3.29 1.48 18.61
C PRO A 55 -3.99 0.74 19.76
N TYR A 56 -4.27 -0.55 19.61
CA TYR A 56 -4.90 -1.36 20.66
C TYR A 56 -4.00 -1.47 21.90
N ILE A 57 -2.71 -1.71 21.71
CA ILE A 57 -1.72 -1.77 22.80
C ILE A 57 -1.56 -0.39 23.45
N LEU A 58 -1.46 0.67 22.65
CA LEU A 58 -1.32 2.04 23.14
C LEU A 58 -2.55 2.49 23.94
N GLY A 59 -3.74 2.00 23.60
CA GLY A 59 -4.97 2.22 24.36
C GLY A 59 -4.84 1.81 25.83
N LYS A 60 -4.09 0.74 26.15
CA LYS A 60 -3.85 0.31 27.53
C LYS A 60 -3.09 1.33 28.36
N ALA A 61 -2.14 2.07 27.75
CA ALA A 61 -1.42 3.14 28.43
C ALA A 61 -2.35 4.32 28.73
N THR A 62 -3.22 4.68 27.78
CA THR A 62 -4.24 5.71 28.00
C THR A 62 -5.22 5.31 29.10
N THR A 63 -5.65 4.05 29.14
CA THR A 63 -6.51 3.53 30.22
C THR A 63 -5.82 3.61 31.57
N GLU A 64 -4.53 3.28 31.65
CA GLU A 64 -3.77 3.36 32.90
C GLU A 64 -3.67 4.80 33.42
N ILE A 65 -3.37 5.74 32.52
CA ILE A 65 -3.31 7.16 32.86
C ILE A 65 -4.68 7.65 33.34
N TYR A 66 -5.76 7.27 32.63
CA TYR A 66 -7.12 7.63 33.02
C TYR A 66 -7.49 7.08 34.39
N ARG A 67 -7.18 5.81 34.66
CA ARG A 67 -7.41 5.15 35.95
C ARG A 67 -6.66 5.86 37.08
N GLY A 68 -5.36 6.07 36.93
CA GLY A 68 -4.54 6.71 37.98
C GLY A 68 -4.94 8.16 38.24
N LEU A 69 -5.42 8.90 37.23
CA LEU A 69 -6.00 10.23 37.41
C LEU A 69 -7.31 10.19 38.20
N GLN A 70 -8.21 9.28 37.85
CA GLN A 70 -9.50 9.12 38.53
C GLN A 70 -9.33 8.71 40.00
N GLU A 71 -8.46 7.74 40.27
CA GLU A 71 -8.15 7.29 41.63
C GLU A 71 -7.55 8.42 42.48
N GLY A 72 -6.58 9.18 41.94
CA GLY A 72 -6.02 10.32 42.67
C GLY A 72 -7.02 11.47 42.87
N GLN A 73 -8.01 11.64 41.99
CA GLN A 73 -9.11 12.60 42.24
C GLN A 73 -10.00 12.14 43.40
N MET A 74 -10.39 10.87 43.44
CA MET A 74 -11.21 10.31 44.53
C MET A 74 -10.51 10.41 45.89
N MET A 75 -9.19 10.15 45.94
CA MET A 75 -8.40 10.30 47.17
C MET A 75 -8.38 11.76 47.68
N ARG A 76 -8.30 12.75 46.78
CA ARG A 76 -8.38 14.17 47.16
C ARG A 76 -9.78 14.56 47.66
N GLU A 77 -10.83 14.04 47.04
CA GLU A 77 -12.21 14.26 47.47
C GLU A 77 -12.49 13.60 48.84
N ALA A 78 -11.85 12.47 49.14
CA ALA A 78 -11.88 11.82 50.44
C ALA A 78 -11.06 12.55 51.53
N GLY A 79 -10.39 13.66 51.19
CA GLY A 79 -9.61 14.47 52.12
C GLY A 79 -8.18 13.97 52.36
N GLU A 80 -7.68 13.03 51.56
CA GLU A 80 -6.29 12.56 51.64
C GLU A 80 -5.33 13.53 50.93
N VAL A 81 -4.14 13.69 51.49
CA VAL A 81 -3.07 14.50 50.88
C VAL A 81 -2.44 13.68 49.76
N VAL A 82 -2.91 13.88 48.53
CA VAL A 82 -2.35 13.24 47.34
C VAL A 82 -1.18 14.08 46.81
N ASP A 83 0.03 13.72 47.22
CA ASP A 83 1.27 14.32 46.71
C ASP A 83 1.64 13.83 45.30
N THR A 84 1.18 12.64 44.90
CA THR A 84 1.41 12.07 43.57
C THR A 84 0.23 11.18 43.18
N PHE A 85 -0.26 11.33 41.94
CA PHE A 85 -1.32 10.47 41.42
C PHE A 85 -0.83 9.01 41.34
N PRO A 86 -1.68 8.02 41.69
CA PRO A 86 -1.34 6.59 41.63
C PRO A 86 -1.31 6.09 40.17
N ILE A 87 -0.38 6.61 39.37
CA ILE A 87 -0.16 6.20 37.97
C ILE A 87 1.04 5.26 37.93
N ASP A 88 0.85 4.06 37.37
CA ASP A 88 1.93 3.12 37.15
C ASP A 88 2.77 3.50 35.92
N PHE A 89 3.78 4.35 36.14
CA PHE A 89 4.72 4.78 35.11
C PHE A 89 5.61 3.64 34.58
N GLU A 90 5.87 2.60 35.38
CA GLU A 90 6.67 1.46 34.96
C GLU A 90 5.90 0.61 33.95
N TYR A 91 4.62 0.36 34.21
CA TYR A 91 3.71 -0.30 33.28
C TYR A 91 3.59 0.48 31.96
N ILE A 92 3.41 1.82 32.03
CA ILE A 92 3.35 2.67 30.84
C ILE A 92 4.66 2.60 30.03
N LYS A 93 5.82 2.66 30.69
CA LYS A 93 7.13 2.54 30.04
C LYS A 93 7.25 1.20 29.30
N ASN A 94 6.83 0.10 29.91
CA ASN A 94 6.84 -1.23 29.30
C ASN A 94 5.91 -1.31 28.07
N ILE A 95 4.75 -0.67 28.13
CA ILE A 95 3.85 -0.54 26.97
C ILE A 95 4.53 0.23 25.84
N LEU A 96 5.15 1.38 26.13
CA LEU A 96 5.81 2.20 25.11
C LEU A 96 6.97 1.47 24.44
N ILE A 97 7.78 0.72 25.20
CA ILE A 97 8.85 -0.13 24.65
C ILE A 97 8.26 -1.20 23.73
N THR A 98 7.18 -1.86 24.16
CA THR A 98 6.48 -2.88 23.36
C THR A 98 5.98 -2.28 22.04
N VAL A 99 5.32 -1.12 22.08
CA VAL A 99 4.83 -0.42 20.88
C VAL A 99 5.99 0.00 19.97
N ALA A 100 7.10 0.46 20.52
CA ALA A 100 8.29 0.80 19.74
C ALA A 100 8.83 -0.43 18.98
N ILE A 101 8.91 -1.59 19.62
CA ILE A 101 9.32 -2.85 18.97
C ILE A 101 8.34 -3.25 17.86
N VAL A 102 7.04 -3.11 18.10
CA VAL A 102 6.00 -3.36 17.09
C VAL A 102 6.19 -2.47 15.87
N TYR A 103 6.44 -1.17 16.06
CA TYR A 103 6.66 -0.24 14.95
C TYR A 103 7.95 -0.53 14.18
N VAL A 104 9.04 -0.87 14.87
CA VAL A 104 10.29 -1.27 14.22
C VAL A 104 10.07 -2.53 13.38
N THR A 105 9.40 -3.54 13.93
CA THR A 105 9.08 -4.79 13.23
C THR A 105 8.19 -4.54 12.00
N GLN A 106 7.17 -3.68 12.16
CA GLN A 106 6.31 -3.25 11.07
C GLN A 106 7.12 -2.55 9.96
N ALA A 107 8.04 -1.65 10.32
CA ALA A 107 8.88 -0.94 9.37
C ALA A 107 9.77 -1.91 8.57
N VAL A 108 10.32 -2.93 9.23
CA VAL A 108 11.10 -3.99 8.58
C VAL A 108 10.25 -4.75 7.55
N PHE A 109 9.03 -5.14 7.92
CA PHE A 109 8.12 -5.84 7.00
C PHE A 109 7.77 -4.97 5.78
N ARG A 110 7.46 -3.69 6.01
CA ARG A 110 7.18 -2.72 4.95
C ARG A 110 8.39 -2.51 4.04
N TYR A 111 9.60 -2.45 4.59
CA TYR A 111 10.82 -2.30 3.82
C TYR A 111 11.03 -3.48 2.87
N PHE A 112 10.98 -4.72 3.39
CA PHE A 112 11.15 -5.91 2.56
C PHE A 112 10.04 -6.06 1.53
N GLN A 113 8.80 -5.74 1.92
CA GLN A 113 7.67 -5.72 1.01
C GLN A 113 7.95 -4.75 -0.15
N GLN A 114 8.33 -3.51 0.15
CA GLN A 114 8.62 -2.50 -0.87
C GLN A 114 9.79 -2.91 -1.76
N TYR A 115 10.86 -3.47 -1.18
CA TYR A 115 12.03 -3.94 -1.90
C TYR A 115 11.70 -5.05 -2.91
N ILE A 116 11.01 -6.11 -2.45
CA ILE A 116 10.60 -7.23 -3.30
C ILE A 116 9.69 -6.73 -4.42
N THR A 117 8.73 -5.89 -4.07
CA THR A 117 7.74 -5.40 -5.02
C THR A 117 8.41 -4.51 -6.10
N ALA A 118 9.35 -3.65 -5.71
CA ALA A 118 10.14 -2.86 -6.65
C ALA A 118 11.00 -3.74 -7.57
N HIS A 119 11.61 -4.81 -7.02
CA HIS A 119 12.38 -5.76 -7.82
C HIS A 119 11.51 -6.44 -8.89
N ILE A 120 10.29 -6.85 -8.55
CA ILE A 120 9.32 -7.45 -9.49
C ILE A 120 8.97 -6.45 -10.59
N ALA A 121 8.70 -5.19 -10.26
CA ALA A 121 8.37 -4.18 -11.25
C ALA A 121 9.52 -3.91 -12.23
N GLN A 122 10.74 -3.74 -11.72
CA GLN A 122 11.93 -3.55 -12.58
C GLN A 122 12.17 -4.74 -13.50
N LYS A 123 12.01 -5.98 -12.99
CA LYS A 123 12.10 -7.18 -13.81
C LYS A 123 10.98 -7.30 -14.84
N THR A 124 9.79 -6.77 -14.53
CA THR A 124 8.67 -6.74 -15.47
C THR A 124 8.93 -5.76 -16.61
N VAL A 125 9.41 -4.55 -16.29
CA VAL A 125 9.86 -3.55 -17.27
C VAL A 125 10.96 -4.13 -18.16
N TYR A 126 11.94 -4.82 -17.57
CA TYR A 126 13.03 -5.44 -18.32
C TYR A 126 12.53 -6.40 -19.40
N ASP A 127 11.58 -7.28 -19.05
CA ASP A 127 11.00 -8.23 -20.01
C ASP A 127 10.23 -7.49 -21.11
N MET A 128 9.39 -6.51 -20.74
CA MET A 128 8.64 -5.73 -21.73
C MET A 128 9.56 -5.00 -22.72
N ARG A 129 10.66 -4.42 -22.23
CA ARG A 129 11.68 -3.77 -23.07
C ARG A 129 12.42 -4.76 -23.95
N LYS A 130 12.69 -5.97 -23.46
CA LYS A 130 13.32 -7.05 -24.24
C LYS A 130 12.41 -7.48 -25.38
N ASP A 131 11.15 -7.77 -25.10
CA ASP A 131 10.17 -8.23 -26.09
C ASP A 131 9.89 -7.15 -27.15
N LEU A 132 9.85 -5.88 -26.73
CA LEU A 132 9.75 -4.77 -27.67
C LEU A 132 10.97 -4.68 -28.57
N LYS A 133 12.19 -4.79 -28.03
CA LYS A 133 13.42 -4.73 -28.83
C LYS A 133 13.46 -5.86 -29.86
N GLU A 134 13.10 -7.07 -29.46
CA GLU A 134 12.96 -8.21 -30.38
C GLU A 134 11.92 -7.91 -31.46
N LYS A 135 10.76 -7.35 -31.11
CA LYS A 135 9.74 -6.98 -32.08
C LYS A 135 10.22 -5.91 -33.06
N MET A 136 10.93 -4.89 -32.58
CA MET A 136 11.55 -3.85 -33.39
C MET A 136 12.50 -4.44 -34.44
N SER A 137 13.32 -5.43 -34.08
CA SER A 137 14.23 -6.06 -35.06
C SER A 137 13.54 -6.75 -36.24
N THR A 138 12.23 -7.05 -36.13
CA THR A 138 11.43 -7.72 -37.17
C THR A 138 10.54 -6.78 -37.98
N LEU A 139 10.49 -5.50 -37.62
CA LEU A 139 9.63 -4.52 -38.30
C LEU A 139 10.26 -4.05 -39.62
N SER A 140 9.42 -3.78 -40.62
CA SER A 140 9.88 -3.30 -41.93
C SER A 140 10.38 -1.86 -41.86
N ILE A 141 11.30 -1.49 -42.76
CA ILE A 141 11.83 -0.13 -42.89
C ILE A 141 10.71 0.91 -43.02
N ARG A 142 9.63 0.58 -43.76
CA ARG A 142 8.46 1.46 -43.93
C ARG A 142 7.76 1.84 -42.61
N TYR A 143 7.83 0.99 -41.58
CA TYR A 143 7.28 1.31 -40.27
C TYR A 143 8.07 2.45 -39.61
N TYR A 144 9.40 2.44 -39.76
CA TYR A 144 10.29 3.48 -39.24
C TYR A 144 10.18 4.80 -40.00
N ASP A 145 9.86 4.76 -41.30
CA ASP A 145 9.65 5.99 -42.09
C ASP A 145 8.35 6.72 -41.74
N THR A 146 7.39 6.02 -41.14
CA THR A 146 6.04 6.55 -40.81
C THR A 146 5.86 6.92 -39.35
N HIS A 147 6.81 6.56 -38.47
CA HIS A 147 6.73 6.80 -37.03
C HIS A 147 8.00 7.48 -36.53
N SER A 148 7.85 8.49 -35.67
CA SER A 148 9.01 9.12 -35.04
C SER A 148 9.72 8.14 -34.11
N ASN A 149 11.01 7.90 -34.35
CA ASN A 149 11.87 7.09 -33.47
C ASN A 149 11.81 7.57 -32.01
N GLY A 150 11.67 8.88 -31.79
CA GLY A 150 11.55 9.46 -30.45
C GLY A 150 10.22 9.10 -29.76
N ASP A 151 9.11 9.05 -30.50
CA ASP A 151 7.81 8.64 -29.95
C ASP A 151 7.81 7.14 -29.58
N ILE A 152 8.40 6.30 -30.43
CA ILE A 152 8.56 4.85 -30.15
C ILE A 152 9.38 4.65 -28.86
N MET A 153 10.54 5.31 -28.74
CA MET A 153 11.39 5.18 -27.55
C MET A 153 10.76 5.79 -26.30
N SER A 154 10.05 6.91 -26.42
CA SER A 154 9.34 7.50 -25.28
C SER A 154 8.28 6.54 -24.74
N ARG A 155 7.45 5.95 -25.60
CA ARG A 155 6.45 4.97 -25.19
C ARG A 155 7.09 3.70 -24.63
N ALA A 156 8.17 3.23 -25.24
CA ALA A 156 8.93 2.07 -24.78
C ALA A 156 9.47 2.22 -23.36
N VAL A 157 9.91 3.41 -23.00
CA VAL A 157 10.52 3.67 -21.70
C VAL A 157 9.44 4.12 -20.71
N ASN A 158 8.75 5.21 -21.02
CA ASN A 158 7.85 5.90 -20.10
C ASN A 158 6.53 5.15 -19.90
N ASP A 159 5.89 4.65 -20.96
CA ASP A 159 4.61 3.94 -20.81
C ASP A 159 4.82 2.60 -20.09
N MET A 160 5.90 1.88 -20.43
CA MET A 160 6.22 0.62 -19.76
C MET A 160 6.52 0.79 -18.28
N ASP A 161 7.27 1.83 -17.91
CA ASP A 161 7.56 2.16 -16.52
C ASP A 161 6.29 2.55 -15.77
N GLN A 162 5.46 3.41 -16.37
CA GLN A 162 4.16 3.79 -15.82
C GLN A 162 3.24 2.57 -15.62
N ILE A 163 3.14 1.70 -16.62
CA ILE A 163 2.28 0.51 -16.58
C ILE A 163 2.74 -0.44 -15.46
N ALA A 164 4.05 -0.74 -15.39
CA ALA A 164 4.57 -1.65 -14.37
C ALA A 164 4.36 -1.10 -12.96
N ASN A 165 4.69 0.18 -12.74
CA ASN A 165 4.50 0.82 -11.44
C ASN A 165 3.01 0.91 -11.06
N THR A 166 2.14 1.27 -12.00
CA THR A 166 0.70 1.38 -11.75
C THR A 166 0.10 0.02 -11.41
N LEU A 167 0.45 -1.02 -12.16
CA LEU A 167 -0.04 -2.38 -11.91
C LEU A 167 0.43 -2.87 -10.54
N GLN A 168 1.70 -2.66 -10.23
CA GLN A 168 2.30 -2.98 -8.94
C GLN A 168 1.59 -2.28 -7.77
N GLN A 169 1.41 -0.96 -7.86
CA GLN A 169 0.74 -0.16 -6.82
C GLN A 169 -0.71 -0.57 -6.67
N THR A 170 -1.44 -0.75 -7.76
CA THR A 170 -2.86 -1.12 -7.74
C THR A 170 -3.07 -2.50 -7.11
N LEU A 171 -2.23 -3.49 -7.48
CA LEU A 171 -2.26 -4.81 -6.86
C LEU A 171 -1.98 -4.73 -5.35
N THR A 172 -0.92 -4.01 -4.96
CA THR A 172 -0.55 -3.84 -3.55
C THR A 172 -1.67 -3.13 -2.76
N GLN A 173 -2.23 -2.06 -3.32
CA GLN A 173 -3.32 -1.29 -2.72
C GLN A 173 -4.59 -2.12 -2.58
N PHE A 174 -4.95 -2.91 -3.59
CA PHE A 174 -6.10 -3.80 -3.51
C PHE A 174 -5.97 -4.78 -2.34
N ILE A 175 -4.79 -5.38 -2.16
CA ILE A 175 -4.51 -6.30 -1.05
C ILE A 175 -4.62 -5.57 0.29
N MET A 176 -3.95 -4.43 0.42
CA MET A 176 -4.02 -3.61 1.64
C MET A 176 -5.46 -3.26 1.99
N SER A 177 -6.25 -2.84 1.01
CA SER A 177 -7.67 -2.51 1.20
C SER A 177 -8.49 -3.70 1.70
N VAL A 178 -8.29 -4.90 1.12
CA VAL A 178 -9.00 -6.12 1.56
C VAL A 178 -8.60 -6.48 3.00
N VAL A 179 -7.30 -6.50 3.30
CA VAL A 179 -6.81 -6.84 4.64
C VAL A 179 -7.27 -5.83 5.67
N GLN A 180 -7.19 -4.54 5.35
CA GLN A 180 -7.64 -3.45 6.21
C GLN A 180 -9.14 -3.53 6.45
N PHE A 181 -9.93 -3.79 5.40
CA PHE A 181 -11.38 -3.99 5.53
C PHE A 181 -11.70 -5.12 6.52
N VAL A 182 -11.09 -6.30 6.35
CA VAL A 182 -11.28 -7.44 7.26
C VAL A 182 -10.83 -7.11 8.68
N THR A 183 -9.66 -6.48 8.83
CA THR A 183 -9.07 -6.14 10.12
C THR A 183 -9.95 -5.15 10.89
N VAL A 184 -10.42 -4.10 10.23
CA VAL A 184 -11.32 -3.10 10.83
C VAL A 184 -12.63 -3.75 11.25
N LEU A 185 -13.22 -4.61 10.41
CA LEU A 185 -14.45 -5.34 10.78
C LEU A 185 -14.24 -6.16 12.06
N ILE A 186 -13.13 -6.90 12.16
CA ILE A 186 -12.81 -7.69 13.36
C ILE A 186 -12.73 -6.79 14.60
N VAL A 187 -12.03 -5.65 14.51
CA VAL A 187 -11.92 -4.70 15.64
C VAL A 187 -13.29 -4.13 16.02
N MET A 188 -14.10 -3.75 15.04
CA MET A 188 -15.46 -3.23 15.29
C MET A 188 -16.35 -4.26 15.97
N PHE A 189 -16.36 -5.51 15.50
CA PHE A 189 -17.11 -6.59 16.13
C PHE A 189 -16.54 -6.97 17.51
N SER A 190 -15.24 -6.87 17.72
CA SER A 190 -14.65 -7.10 19.05
C SER A 190 -15.09 -6.03 20.04
N ILE A 191 -15.22 -4.78 19.62
CA ILE A 191 -15.72 -3.69 20.47
C ILE A 191 -17.21 -3.87 20.75
N ILE A 192 -18.04 -4.16 19.74
CA ILE A 192 -19.50 -4.35 19.95
C ILE A 192 -19.79 -5.53 20.89
N PHE A 193 -19.03 -6.63 20.78
CA PHE A 193 -19.22 -7.80 21.65
C PHE A 193 -18.66 -7.57 23.06
N SER A 194 -17.67 -6.68 23.20
CA SER A 194 -17.13 -6.30 24.51
C SER A 194 -17.97 -5.25 25.25
N LEU A 195 -18.87 -4.56 24.56
CA LEU A 195 -19.85 -3.65 25.15
C LEU A 195 -21.10 -4.47 25.50
N PRO A 196 -21.48 -4.58 26.79
CA PRO A 196 -22.72 -5.22 27.21
C PRO A 196 -23.96 -4.46 26.74
#